data_AF-A0A5H2Y0Y1-F1
#
_entry.id   AF-A0A5H2Y0Y1-F1
#
_cell.length_a   1.000
_cell.length_b   1.000
_cell.length_c   1.000
_cell.angle_alpha   90.00
_cell.angle_beta   90.00
_cell.angle_gamma   90.00
#
_symmetry.space_group_name_H-M   'P 1'
#
loop_
_entity.id
_entity.type
_entity.pdbx_description
1 polymer ?
#
loop_
_entity_poly.entity_id
_entity_poly.type
_entity_poly.pdbx_seq_one_letter_code
_entity_poly.pdbx_strand_id
1 'polypeptide(L)'
;MSLIIQAQMWFGATGQGKKSFNHTHCWEVVKTCKRFQIIPTGPTVVLNETPLHETPASDSPMDSPMSIDSPIENNPRPIGRKAAKAKRGSNSSKNASQFLEELSKHQAMRIEMDLKQQEHDMAVQVEYAKEREYVRKEREYVREQNIEKKDRETMAMDTSHMSPETKQFWKLERRDVMRRRLFRDDGPSNTDCQ
;
A
#
# COMPACT_ATOMS: atom_id res chain seq x y z
N MET A 1 -2.06 18.01 2.10
CA MET A 1 -1.49 17.46 0.85
C MET A 1 -0.09 18.05 0.68
N SER A 2 0.93 17.21 0.45
CA SER A 2 2.33 17.63 0.35
C SER A 2 2.55 18.53 -0.88
N LEU A 3 3.29 19.63 -0.75
CA LEU A 3 3.62 20.59 -1.82
C LEU A 3 4.24 19.92 -3.06
N ILE A 4 4.91 18.79 -2.84
CA ILE A 4 5.56 17.98 -3.87
C ILE A 4 4.52 17.39 -4.84
N ILE A 5 3.37 16.95 -4.33
CA ILE A 5 2.29 16.35 -5.14
C ILE A 5 1.66 17.42 -6.03
N GLN A 6 1.50 18.64 -5.53
CA GLN A 6 0.96 19.77 -6.29
C GLN A 6 1.89 20.19 -7.43
N ALA A 7 3.21 20.24 -7.18
CA ALA A 7 4.20 20.58 -8.21
C ALA A 7 4.26 19.53 -9.33
N GLN A 8 4.15 18.25 -8.97
CA GLN A 8 4.20 17.14 -9.92
C GLN A 8 2.96 17.09 -10.83
N MET A 9 1.77 17.39 -10.29
CA MET A 9 0.55 17.53 -11.09
C MET A 9 0.64 18.68 -12.09
N TRP A 10 1.19 19.83 -11.69
CA TRP A 10 1.37 20.97 -12.59
C TRP A 10 2.39 20.70 -13.71
N PHE A 11 3.47 19.97 -13.40
CA PHE A 11 4.47 19.59 -14.40
C PHE A 11 3.90 18.61 -15.46
N GLY A 12 2.97 17.74 -15.08
CA GLY A 12 2.28 16.84 -16.03
C GLY A 12 1.40 17.57 -17.04
N ALA A 13 0.83 18.72 -16.67
CA ALA A 13 -0.09 19.48 -17.51
C ALA A 13 0.58 20.25 -18.66
N THR A 14 1.89 20.54 -18.56
CA THR A 14 2.66 21.27 -19.58
C THR A 14 3.23 20.39 -20.71
N GLY A 15 2.77 19.14 -20.81
CA GLY A 15 3.02 18.27 -21.99
C GLY A 15 4.40 17.61 -22.06
N GLN A 16 5.25 17.70 -21.04
CA GLN A 16 6.56 17.05 -20.99
C GLN A 16 6.45 15.59 -20.49
N GLY A 17 5.63 14.77 -21.17
CA GLY A 17 5.17 13.46 -20.71
C GLY A 17 6.20 12.32 -20.60
N LYS A 18 7.52 12.57 -20.56
CA LYS A 18 8.55 11.50 -20.47
C LYS A 18 9.82 11.83 -19.66
N LYS A 19 9.91 12.97 -18.97
CA LYS A 19 11.08 13.30 -18.13
C LYS A 19 10.69 13.21 -16.65
N SER A 20 11.43 12.43 -15.87
CA SER A 20 11.21 12.33 -14.42
C SER A 20 11.42 13.71 -13.77
N PHE A 21 10.47 14.12 -12.93
CA PHE A 21 10.52 15.39 -12.21
C PHE A 21 11.69 15.35 -11.20
N ASN A 22 12.76 16.10 -11.47
CA ASN A 22 13.96 16.16 -10.64
C ASN A 22 13.90 17.37 -9.69
N HIS A 23 14.51 17.30 -8.50
CA HIS A 23 14.42 18.36 -7.48
C HIS A 23 14.83 19.74 -8.01
N THR A 24 15.80 19.78 -8.94
CA THR A 24 16.27 20.99 -9.61
C THR A 24 15.19 21.69 -10.45
N HIS A 25 14.21 20.95 -10.99
CA HIS A 25 13.09 21.51 -11.77
C HIS A 25 11.98 22.12 -10.89
N CYS A 26 11.98 21.84 -9.59
CA CYS A 26 10.97 22.39 -8.68
C CYS A 26 11.04 23.92 -8.64
N TRP A 27 12.26 24.49 -8.64
CA TRP A 27 12.48 25.94 -8.59
C TRP A 27 11.84 26.69 -9.77
N GLU A 28 11.94 26.17 -10.99
CA GLU A 28 11.32 26.77 -12.18
C GLU A 28 9.79 26.84 -12.09
N VAL A 29 9.17 25.93 -11.34
CA VAL A 29 7.72 25.86 -11.14
C VAL A 29 7.26 26.77 -10.01
N VAL A 30 8.02 26.87 -8.90
CA VAL A 30 7.62 27.67 -7.73
C VAL A 30 8.14 29.12 -7.73
N LYS A 31 9.06 29.50 -8.63
CA LYS A 31 9.61 30.87 -8.70
C LYS A 31 8.56 31.96 -8.94
N THR A 32 7.44 31.62 -9.57
CA THR A 32 6.32 32.55 -9.83
C THR A 32 5.23 32.50 -8.75
N CYS A 33 5.32 31.58 -7.77
CA CYS A 33 4.39 31.55 -6.65
C CYS A 33 4.62 32.74 -5.72
N LYS A 34 3.55 33.47 -5.40
CA LYS A 34 3.57 34.63 -4.47
C LYS A 34 4.15 34.33 -3.08
N ARG A 35 4.15 33.05 -2.66
CA ARG A 35 4.78 32.60 -1.39
C ARG A 35 6.31 32.63 -1.40
N PHE A 36 6.93 32.61 -2.58
CA PHE A 36 8.39 32.54 -2.75
C PHE A 36 8.95 33.73 -3.54
N GLN A 37 8.10 34.70 -3.90
CA GLN A 37 8.55 36.01 -4.37
C GLN A 37 9.25 36.71 -3.21
N ILE A 38 10.57 36.79 -3.29
CA ILE A 38 11.37 37.62 -2.39
C ILE A 38 11.07 39.07 -2.79
N ILE A 39 10.29 39.76 -1.96
CA ILE A 39 10.12 41.21 -2.07
C ILE A 39 11.50 41.80 -1.77
N PRO A 40 12.15 42.53 -2.70
CA PRO A 40 13.43 43.16 -2.42
C PRO A 40 13.21 44.19 -1.32
N THR A 41 13.56 43.82 -0.09
CA THR A 41 13.36 44.65 1.11
C THR A 41 14.71 45.25 1.52
N GLY A 42 15.42 45.80 0.53
CA GLY A 42 16.73 46.41 0.75
C GLY A 42 17.23 47.17 -0.48
N PRO A 43 18.03 48.23 -0.31
CA PRO A 43 18.54 49.02 -1.43
C PRO A 43 19.44 48.17 -2.32
N THR A 44 19.33 48.35 -3.64
CA THR A 44 20.21 47.71 -4.63
C THR A 44 21.67 48.06 -4.33
N VAL A 45 22.44 47.10 -3.82
CA VAL A 45 23.88 47.22 -3.70
C VAL A 45 24.46 47.06 -5.11
N VAL A 46 24.79 48.19 -5.74
CA VAL A 46 25.58 48.19 -6.97
C VAL A 46 27.00 47.81 -6.57
N LEU A 47 27.40 46.57 -6.89
CA LEU A 47 28.80 46.17 -6.85
C LEU A 47 29.50 46.93 -7.98
N ASN A 48 30.27 47.96 -7.64
CA ASN A 48 31.19 48.59 -8.58
C ASN A 48 32.22 47.53 -9.00
N GLU A 49 32.24 47.19 -10.29
CA GLU A 49 33.27 46.34 -10.85
C GLU A 49 34.61 47.10 -10.85
N THR A 50 35.46 46.81 -9.87
CA THR A 50 36.89 47.13 -9.96
C THR A 50 37.57 46.09 -10.87
N PRO A 51 38.19 46.49 -11.99
CA PRO A 51 38.87 45.57 -12.91
C PRO A 51 40.05 44.86 -12.22
N LEU A 52 40.10 43.54 -12.36
CA LEU A 52 41.22 42.69 -11.96
C LEU A 52 42.48 43.12 -12.72
N HIS A 53 43.40 43.80 -12.05
CA HIS A 53 44.71 44.12 -12.59
C HIS A 53 45.56 42.84 -12.62
N GLU A 54 45.82 42.33 -13.82
CA GLU A 54 46.92 41.41 -14.07
C GLU A 54 48.23 42.05 -13.59
N THR A 55 49.08 41.32 -12.89
CA THR A 55 50.48 41.73 -12.72
C THR A 55 51.39 40.49 -12.82
N PRO A 56 52.46 40.53 -13.63
CA PRO A 56 53.26 39.37 -14.01
C PRO A 56 54.39 39.07 -13.01
N ALA A 57 55.00 37.90 -13.23
CA ALA A 57 56.04 37.25 -12.43
C ALA A 57 57.22 38.14 -11.99
N SER A 58 57.71 37.93 -10.75
CA SER A 58 59.08 38.21 -10.36
C SER A 58 59.51 37.34 -9.18
N ASP A 59 60.74 36.86 -9.24
CA ASP A 59 61.38 35.77 -8.50
C ASP A 59 62.43 36.32 -7.53
N SER A 60 62.42 35.87 -6.26
CA SER A 60 63.61 35.55 -5.41
C SER A 60 63.33 35.62 -3.90
N PRO A 61 63.93 34.73 -3.07
CA PRO A 61 63.88 34.73 -1.60
C PRO A 61 65.19 35.26 -0.97
N MET A 62 65.16 35.70 0.30
CA MET A 62 66.27 35.89 1.28
C MET A 62 65.80 36.96 2.30
N ASP A 63 66.10 37.02 3.59
CA ASP A 63 66.77 36.20 4.63
C ASP A 63 66.67 37.05 5.95
N SER A 64 67.01 36.44 7.10
CA SER A 64 67.50 37.07 8.35
C SER A 64 66.50 37.41 9.49
N PRO A 65 66.94 37.44 10.78
CA PRO A 65 67.28 36.26 11.59
C PRO A 65 66.63 36.27 13.01
N MET A 66 66.62 35.10 13.65
CA MET A 66 66.17 34.86 15.04
C MET A 66 66.92 35.70 16.09
N SER A 67 66.18 36.25 17.08
CA SER A 67 66.73 36.85 18.30
C SER A 67 66.18 36.16 19.57
N ILE A 68 67.05 35.32 20.12
CA ILE A 68 67.35 34.95 21.52
C ILE A 68 66.20 34.82 22.55
N ASP A 69 66.08 33.57 23.02
CA ASP A 69 65.22 33.04 24.08
C ASP A 69 65.63 33.53 25.49
N SER A 70 64.63 33.86 26.33
CA SER A 70 64.82 34.11 27.77
C SER A 70 64.05 33.06 28.56
N PRO A 71 64.59 32.50 29.67
CA PRO A 71 63.97 31.36 30.35
C PRO A 71 62.59 31.72 30.94
N ILE A 72 61.54 31.09 30.41
CA ILE A 72 60.15 31.28 30.87
C ILE A 72 59.91 30.48 32.16
N GLU A 73 59.42 31.16 33.20
CA GLU A 73 58.92 30.60 34.45
C GLU A 73 57.75 29.63 34.20
N ASN A 74 57.91 28.35 34.54
CA ASN A 74 56.95 27.29 34.22
C ASN A 74 55.74 27.30 35.17
N ASN A 75 54.71 28.07 34.83
CA ASN A 75 53.36 27.86 35.36
C ASN A 75 52.67 26.69 34.64
N PRO A 76 52.03 25.73 35.34
CA PRO A 76 51.38 24.59 34.69
C PRO A 76 50.22 25.07 33.83
N ARG A 77 50.26 24.72 32.53
CA ARG A 77 49.25 25.14 31.56
C ARG A 77 47.88 24.53 31.87
N PRO A 78 46.78 25.27 31.66
CA PRO A 78 45.43 24.75 31.84
C PRO A 78 45.21 23.50 30.99
N ILE A 79 44.60 22.49 31.60
CA ILE A 79 44.44 21.19 30.97
C ILE A 79 43.56 21.32 29.71
N GLY A 80 44.09 20.84 28.59
CA GLY A 80 43.46 21.02 27.29
C GLY A 80 42.08 20.36 27.23
N ARG A 81 41.18 20.97 26.46
CA ARG A 81 39.78 20.55 26.23
C ARG A 81 39.62 19.06 25.85
N LYS A 82 40.68 18.43 25.32
CA LYS A 82 40.74 16.99 25.01
C LYS A 82 40.84 16.09 26.25
N ALA A 83 41.55 16.50 27.30
CA ALA A 83 41.68 15.73 28.55
C ALA A 83 40.39 15.76 29.39
N ALA A 84 39.62 16.86 29.31
CA ALA A 84 38.33 16.98 30.00
C ALA A 84 37.24 16.01 29.46
N LYS A 85 37.39 15.51 28.22
CA LYS A 85 36.40 14.66 27.57
C LYS A 85 36.48 13.18 27.99
N ALA A 86 37.61 12.75 28.54
CA ALA A 86 37.84 11.36 28.94
C ALA A 86 37.04 10.91 30.17
N LYS A 87 36.45 11.84 30.94
CA LYS A 87 35.62 11.52 32.13
C LYS A 87 34.12 11.43 31.85
N ARG A 88 33.65 11.69 30.63
CA ARG A 88 32.24 11.46 30.28
C ARG A 88 32.06 10.02 29.81
N GLY A 89 31.86 9.13 30.77
CA GLY A 89 31.34 7.79 30.53
C GLY A 89 30.05 7.85 29.69
N SER A 90 29.90 6.89 28.79
CA SER A 90 28.84 6.84 27.78
C SER A 90 27.48 6.52 28.42
N ASN A 91 26.59 7.52 28.47
CA ASN A 91 25.21 7.37 28.98
C ASN A 91 24.20 7.13 27.83
N SER A 92 24.67 6.90 26.60
CA SER A 92 23.85 7.00 25.37
C SER A 92 23.17 5.70 24.92
N SER A 93 23.54 4.54 25.48
CA SER A 93 23.09 3.24 24.94
C SER A 93 21.66 2.85 25.34
N LYS A 94 21.18 3.28 26.51
CA LYS A 94 19.87 2.88 27.05
C LYS A 94 18.69 3.41 26.20
N ASN A 95 18.79 4.67 25.76
CA ASN A 95 17.75 5.33 24.96
C ASN A 95 17.66 4.79 23.52
N ALA A 96 18.78 4.38 22.94
CA ALA A 96 18.80 3.81 21.58
C ALA A 96 18.13 2.43 21.54
N SER A 97 18.38 1.59 22.56
CA SER A 97 17.75 0.27 22.67
C SER A 97 16.23 0.35 22.84
N GLN A 98 15.74 1.26 23.68
CA GLN A 98 14.30 1.48 23.88
C GLN A 98 13.61 1.94 22.59
N PHE A 99 14.24 2.85 21.84
CA PHE A 99 13.68 3.33 20.57
C PHE A 99 13.54 2.22 19.51
N LEU A 100 14.53 1.32 19.40
CA LEU A 100 14.45 0.18 18.48
C LEU A 100 13.38 -0.84 18.90
N GLU A 101 13.25 -1.08 20.21
CA GLU A 101 12.20 -1.94 20.75
C GLU A 101 10.80 -1.36 20.51
N GLU A 102 10.65 -0.05 20.64
CA GLU A 102 9.39 0.69 20.37
C GLU A 102 9.00 0.61 18.89
N LEU A 103 9.96 0.75 17.97
CA LEU A 103 9.72 0.56 16.54
C LEU A 103 9.27 -0.86 16.21
N SER A 104 9.90 -1.86 16.83
CA SER A 104 9.52 -3.27 16.67
C SER A 104 8.09 -3.53 17.16
N LYS A 105 7.72 -3.01 18.34
CA LYS A 105 6.35 -3.12 18.88
C LYS A 105 5.33 -2.45 17.97
N HIS A 106 5.62 -1.25 17.47
CA HIS A 106 4.72 -0.55 16.56
C HIS A 106 4.54 -1.31 15.24
N GLN A 107 5.62 -1.85 14.68
CA GLN A 107 5.56 -2.67 13.47
C GLN A 107 4.74 -3.95 13.69
N ALA A 108 4.96 -4.66 14.81
CA ALA A 108 4.22 -5.87 15.16
C ALA A 108 2.71 -5.58 15.31
N MET A 109 2.34 -4.48 15.98
CA MET A 109 0.95 -4.08 16.14
C MET A 109 0.25 -3.80 14.81
N ARG A 110 0.94 -3.15 13.85
CA ARG A 110 0.37 -2.92 12.51
C ARG A 110 0.15 -4.22 11.76
N ILE A 111 1.11 -5.15 11.79
CA ILE A 111 0.99 -6.45 11.15
C ILE A 111 -0.19 -7.25 11.73
N GLU A 112 -0.33 -7.23 13.06
CA GLU A 112 -1.44 -7.93 13.74
C GLU A 112 -2.80 -7.34 13.36
N MET A 113 -2.91 -6.01 13.29
CA MET A 113 -4.13 -5.34 12.87
C MET A 113 -4.49 -5.65 11.42
N ASP A 114 -3.50 -5.63 10.52
CA ASP A 114 -3.69 -5.96 9.10
C ASP A 114 -4.13 -7.42 8.92
N LEU A 115 -3.56 -8.36 9.70
CA LEU A 115 -3.97 -9.76 9.68
C LEU A 115 -5.40 -9.95 10.19
N LYS A 116 -5.76 -9.30 11.30
CA LYS A 116 -7.14 -9.32 11.82
C LYS A 116 -8.14 -8.75 10.84
N GLN A 117 -7.78 -7.69 10.13
CA GLN A 117 -8.61 -7.12 9.08
C GLN A 117 -8.77 -8.11 7.91
N GLN A 118 -7.68 -8.73 7.47
CA GLN A 118 -7.73 -9.73 6.41
C GLN A 118 -8.61 -10.93 6.79
N GLU A 119 -8.46 -11.45 8.02
CA GLU A 119 -9.28 -12.54 8.54
C GLU A 119 -10.76 -12.17 8.57
N HIS A 120 -11.09 -10.97 9.04
CA HIS A 120 -12.46 -10.47 9.05
C HIS A 120 -13.03 -10.38 7.63
N ASP A 121 -12.28 -9.83 6.68
CA ASP A 121 -12.73 -9.68 5.30
C ASP A 121 -12.93 -11.04 4.62
N MET A 122 -12.05 -12.01 4.88
CA MET A 122 -12.23 -13.39 4.41
C MET A 122 -13.47 -14.04 5.04
N ALA A 123 -13.70 -13.85 6.34
CA ALA A 123 -14.87 -14.40 7.02
C ALA A 123 -16.19 -13.87 6.42
N VAL A 124 -16.25 -12.56 6.14
CA VAL A 124 -17.40 -11.93 5.46
C VAL A 124 -17.61 -12.52 4.06
N GLN A 125 -16.55 -12.75 3.29
CA GLN A 125 -16.66 -13.37 1.97
C GLN A 125 -17.17 -14.81 2.03
N VAL A 126 -16.70 -15.59 3.00
CA VAL A 126 -17.13 -16.97 3.22
C VAL A 126 -18.61 -17.02 3.61
N GLU A 127 -19.06 -16.16 4.52
CA GLU A 127 -20.48 -16.09 4.89
C GLU A 127 -21.35 -15.67 3.70
N TYR A 128 -20.92 -14.69 2.91
CA TYR A 128 -21.63 -14.30 1.69
C TYR A 128 -21.72 -15.44 0.67
N ALA A 129 -20.65 -16.22 0.52
CA ALA A 129 -20.64 -17.40 -0.35
C ALA A 129 -21.62 -18.48 0.15
N LYS A 130 -21.64 -18.76 1.45
CA LYS A 130 -22.58 -19.71 2.07
C LYS A 130 -24.03 -19.27 1.87
N GLU A 131 -24.34 -17.98 2.09
CA GLU A 131 -25.69 -17.43 1.89
C GLU A 131 -26.14 -17.61 0.44
N ARG A 132 -25.25 -17.33 -0.52
CA ARG A 132 -25.49 -17.55 -1.96
C ARG A 132 -25.77 -19.01 -2.29
N GLU A 133 -25.05 -19.94 -1.66
CA GLU A 133 -25.30 -21.37 -1.83
C GLU A 133 -26.63 -21.81 -1.22
N TYR A 134 -26.99 -21.27 -0.05
CA TYR A 134 -28.25 -21.55 0.60
C TYR A 134 -29.43 -21.12 -0.28
N VAL A 135 -29.39 -19.89 -0.80
CA VAL A 135 -30.40 -19.38 -1.75
C VAL A 135 -30.47 -20.24 -3.01
N ARG A 136 -29.33 -20.72 -3.52
CA ARG A 136 -29.28 -21.63 -4.68
C ARG A 136 -29.99 -22.95 -4.37
N LYS A 137 -29.68 -23.55 -3.21
CA LYS A 137 -30.25 -24.82 -2.75
C LYS A 137 -31.74 -24.71 -2.48
N GLU A 138 -32.19 -23.60 -1.91
CA GLU A 138 -33.62 -23.33 -1.67
C GLU A 138 -34.40 -23.25 -2.99
N ARG A 139 -33.87 -22.53 -3.98
CA ARG A 139 -34.46 -22.49 -5.33
C ARG A 139 -34.53 -23.87 -5.97
N GLU A 140 -33.50 -24.68 -5.80
CA GLU A 140 -33.46 -26.05 -6.30
C GLU A 140 -34.51 -26.93 -5.61
N TYR A 141 -34.62 -26.85 -4.29
CA TYR A 141 -35.66 -27.55 -3.53
C TYR A 141 -37.07 -27.18 -4.00
N VAL A 142 -37.34 -25.89 -4.19
CA VAL A 142 -38.62 -25.41 -4.73
C VAL A 142 -38.86 -25.94 -6.15
N ARG A 143 -37.85 -25.99 -7.00
CA ARG A 143 -37.98 -26.58 -8.35
C ARG A 143 -38.29 -28.06 -8.27
N GLU A 144 -37.60 -28.81 -7.42
CA GLU A 144 -37.82 -30.24 -7.26
C GLU A 144 -39.21 -30.54 -6.73
N GLN A 145 -39.67 -29.80 -5.71
CA GLN A 145 -41.05 -29.88 -5.21
C GLN A 145 -42.09 -29.59 -6.29
N ASN A 146 -41.85 -28.61 -7.16
CA ASN A 146 -42.75 -28.32 -8.28
C ASN A 146 -42.76 -29.44 -9.33
N ILE A 147 -41.61 -30.06 -9.60
CA ILE A 147 -41.51 -31.21 -10.51
C ILE A 147 -42.26 -32.39 -9.89
N GLU A 148 -42.02 -32.71 -8.62
CA GLU A 148 -42.67 -33.80 -7.91
C GLU A 148 -44.20 -33.61 -7.89
N LYS A 149 -44.65 -32.38 -7.61
CA LYS A 149 -46.07 -32.01 -7.63
C LYS A 149 -46.68 -32.22 -9.02
N LYS A 150 -46.04 -31.70 -10.08
CA LYS A 150 -46.50 -31.89 -11.47
C LYS A 150 -46.56 -33.36 -11.85
N ASP A 151 -45.53 -34.13 -11.50
CA ASP A 151 -45.50 -35.56 -11.76
C ASP A 151 -46.62 -36.29 -11.02
N ARG A 152 -46.91 -35.91 -9.76
CA ARG A 152 -48.02 -36.45 -8.98
C ARG A 152 -49.37 -36.14 -9.63
N GLU A 153 -49.58 -34.90 -10.08
CA GLU A 153 -50.78 -34.48 -10.81
C GLU A 153 -50.95 -35.26 -12.13
N THR A 154 -49.88 -35.44 -12.90
CA THR A 154 -49.87 -36.26 -14.13
C THR A 154 -50.27 -37.71 -13.86
N MET A 155 -49.75 -38.31 -12.78
CA MET A 155 -50.10 -39.68 -12.40
C MET A 155 -51.55 -39.80 -11.92
N ALA A 156 -52.05 -38.79 -11.20
CA ALA A 156 -53.41 -38.75 -10.64
C ALA A 156 -54.51 -38.29 -11.63
N MET A 157 -54.12 -37.75 -12.79
CA MET A 157 -55.05 -37.22 -13.79
C MET A 157 -56.07 -38.28 -14.22
N ASP A 158 -57.37 -38.01 -14.06
CA ASP A 158 -58.42 -38.90 -14.59
C ASP A 158 -58.52 -38.74 -16.11
N THR A 159 -58.56 -39.87 -16.81
CA THR A 159 -58.63 -39.92 -18.27
C THR A 159 -59.87 -40.65 -18.78
N SER A 160 -60.77 -41.11 -17.89
CA SER A 160 -61.94 -41.94 -18.24
C SER A 160 -62.82 -41.30 -19.32
N HIS A 161 -63.09 -40.00 -19.18
CA HIS A 161 -64.00 -39.20 -20.01
C HIS A 161 -63.33 -38.53 -21.22
N MET A 162 -62.03 -38.75 -21.42
CA MET A 162 -61.25 -38.11 -22.49
C MET A 162 -61.35 -38.86 -23.84
N SER A 163 -61.06 -38.15 -24.93
CA SER A 163 -60.95 -38.74 -26.28
C SER A 163 -59.80 -39.77 -26.37
N PRO A 164 -59.82 -40.71 -27.33
CA PRO A 164 -58.75 -41.69 -27.50
C PRO A 164 -57.36 -41.07 -27.65
N GLU A 165 -57.24 -39.98 -28.40
CA GLU A 165 -55.97 -39.28 -28.63
C GLU A 165 -55.42 -38.66 -27.35
N THR A 166 -56.27 -37.97 -26.58
CA THR A 166 -55.89 -37.40 -25.29
C THR A 166 -55.53 -38.48 -24.26
N LYS A 167 -56.22 -39.64 -24.28
CA LYS A 167 -55.85 -40.80 -23.46
C LYS A 167 -54.44 -41.32 -23.79
N GLN A 168 -54.06 -41.36 -25.07
CA GLN A 168 -52.71 -41.79 -25.47
C GLN A 168 -51.64 -40.81 -25.02
N PHE A 169 -51.90 -39.50 -25.13
CA PHE A 169 -51.01 -38.46 -24.61
C PHE A 169 -50.69 -38.67 -23.12
N TRP A 170 -51.70 -38.78 -22.26
CA TRP A 170 -51.48 -38.99 -20.83
C TRP A 170 -50.83 -40.33 -20.49
N LYS A 171 -51.04 -41.38 -21.30
CA LYS A 171 -50.32 -42.66 -21.14
C LYS A 171 -48.82 -42.50 -21.41
N LEU A 172 -48.44 -41.71 -22.40
CA LEU A 172 -47.04 -41.39 -22.69
C LEU A 172 -46.43 -40.54 -21.58
N GLU A 173 -47.14 -39.51 -21.13
CA GLU A 173 -46.67 -38.60 -20.08
C GLU A 173 -46.43 -39.33 -18.75
N ARG A 174 -47.36 -40.20 -18.32
CA ARG A 174 -47.18 -41.03 -17.12
C ARG A 174 -45.99 -41.98 -17.26
N ARG A 175 -45.75 -42.53 -18.45
CA ARG A 175 -44.58 -43.38 -18.70
C ARG A 175 -43.28 -42.59 -18.58
N ASP A 176 -43.26 -41.35 -19.08
CA ASP A 176 -42.08 -40.48 -18.95
C ASP A 176 -41.81 -40.07 -17.49
N VAL A 177 -42.86 -39.76 -16.73
CA VAL A 177 -42.76 -39.54 -15.27
C VAL A 177 -42.12 -40.75 -14.58
N MET A 178 -42.62 -41.96 -14.84
CA MET A 178 -42.06 -43.19 -14.25
C MET A 178 -40.60 -43.41 -14.65
N ARG A 179 -40.25 -43.11 -15.91
CA ARG A 179 -38.86 -43.17 -16.39
C ARG A 179 -37.96 -42.19 -15.63
N ARG A 180 -38.35 -40.92 -15.52
CA ARG A 180 -37.58 -39.89 -14.83
C ARG A 180 -37.39 -40.18 -13.33
N ARG A 181 -38.37 -40.83 -12.70
CA ARG A 181 -38.26 -41.27 -11.29
C ARG A 181 -37.34 -42.47 -11.12
N LEU A 182 -37.44 -43.47 -11.99
CA LEU A 182 -36.62 -44.68 -11.92
C LEU A 182 -35.11 -44.38 -11.97
N PHE A 183 -34.69 -43.43 -12.81
CA PHE A 183 -33.28 -43.03 -12.91
C PHE A 183 -32.80 -42.05 -11.81
N ARG A 184 -33.68 -41.60 -10.91
CA ARG A 184 -33.29 -40.73 -9.77
C ARG A 184 -32.88 -41.54 -8.54
N ASP A 185 -33.33 -42.79 -8.40
CA ASP A 185 -33.00 -43.66 -7.26
C ASP A 185 -31.60 -44.31 -7.38
N ASP A 186 -30.95 -44.24 -8.54
CA ASP A 186 -29.58 -44.76 -8.79
C ASP A 186 -28.46 -43.77 -8.35
N GLY A 187 -28.71 -42.95 -7.32
CA GLY A 187 -27.70 -42.07 -6.71
C GLY A 187 -26.62 -42.86 -5.94
N PRO A 188 -25.42 -42.27 -5.70
CA PRO A 188 -24.19 -43.01 -5.49
C PRO A 188 -24.33 -44.05 -4.37
N SER A 189 -24.12 -45.31 -4.75
CA SER A 189 -23.90 -46.41 -3.82
C SER A 189 -22.76 -46.02 -2.89
N ASN A 190 -23.09 -45.67 -1.65
CA ASN A 190 -22.14 -45.61 -0.54
C ASN A 190 -21.62 -47.02 -0.28
N THR A 191 -20.72 -47.48 -1.13
CA THR A 191 -19.71 -48.46 -0.79
C THR A 191 -18.40 -47.69 -0.61
N ASP A 192 -18.34 -46.88 0.43
CA ASP A 192 -17.06 -46.60 1.07
C ASP A 192 -16.61 -47.91 1.73
N CYS A 193 -15.88 -48.71 0.97
CA CYS A 193 -15.08 -49.81 1.47
C CYS A 193 -13.70 -49.27 1.83
N GLN A 194 -13.46 -49.16 3.14
CA GLN A 194 -12.18 -49.17 3.88
C GLN A 194 -11.07 -48.16 3.51
#